data_AF-A0AAJ1F490-F1
#
_entry.id   AF-A0AAJ1F490-F1
#
_cell.length_a   1.000
_cell.length_b   1.000
_cell.length_c   1.000
_cell.angle_alpha   90.00
_cell.angle_beta   90.00
_cell.angle_gamma   90.00
#
_symmetry.space_group_name_H-M   'P 1'
#
loop_
_entity.id
_entity.type
_entity.pdbx_description
1 polymer ?
#
loop_
_entity_poly.entity_id
_entity_poly.type
_entity_poly.pdbx_seq_one_letter_code
_entity_poly.pdbx_strand_id
1 'polypeptide(L)'
;TVELCVRNFVDHGIDRSQAVGFTAAAIFLFGLPSAVLWIMVDDSTGVAFPQFLEVQDHIWGYGLMFSGLFIAYSIWKYGWSRYKSWQQENDVEDFDMGDYMENGVSAFRDDFVNTGDNDWWIGRWWDAIMYIGFPVMFSVLMLSYFADLLLNVDDPWNPTNPHGISIILLFWGVTAITFFSLNKYVLVNRMVPTTDSPWPFYVLSRDFELEPRPLFRNVPEGADAPIDMLPGGDDPFVVQSGAELPDSFVDEHGETRRHSMATVEAELA
;
A
#
# COMPACT_ATOMS: atom_id res chain seq x y z
N THR A 1 11.96 -7.00 -2.63
CA THR A 1 11.61 -6.37 -1.33
C THR A 1 12.59 -5.28 -0.93
N VAL A 2 13.90 -5.55 -0.87
CA VAL A 2 14.92 -4.51 -0.52
C VAL A 2 14.85 -3.30 -1.46
N GLU A 3 14.78 -3.52 -2.78
CA GLU A 3 14.67 -2.42 -3.75
C GLU A 3 13.43 -1.56 -3.53
N LEU A 4 12.30 -2.13 -3.15
CA LEU A 4 11.07 -1.37 -2.86
C LEU A 4 11.24 -0.51 -1.61
N CYS A 5 11.82 -1.07 -0.54
CA CYS A 5 12.12 -0.31 0.68
C CYS A 5 13.12 0.81 0.42
N VAL A 6 14.18 0.53 -0.34
CA VAL A 6 15.20 1.53 -0.70
C VAL A 6 14.59 2.64 -1.54
N ARG A 7 13.77 2.31 -2.56
CA ARG A 7 13.05 3.31 -3.35
C ARG A 7 12.17 4.17 -2.47
N ASN A 8 11.42 3.58 -1.54
CA ASN A 8 10.58 4.35 -0.62
C ASN A 8 11.38 5.41 0.16
N PHE A 9 12.56 5.05 0.68
CA PHE A 9 13.45 6.01 1.35
C PHE A 9 14.05 7.05 0.40
N VAL A 10 14.40 6.65 -0.83
CA VAL A 10 14.89 7.57 -1.86
C VAL A 10 13.81 8.58 -2.23
N ASP A 11 12.55 8.15 -2.36
CA ASP A 11 11.41 9.04 -2.59
C ASP A 11 11.16 10.01 -1.40
N HIS A 12 11.73 9.73 -0.23
CA HIS A 12 11.75 10.65 0.92
C HIS A 12 12.97 11.58 0.92
N GLY A 13 13.78 11.58 -0.15
CA GLY A 13 14.97 12.43 -0.30
C GLY A 13 16.22 11.89 0.40
N ILE A 14 16.23 10.62 0.81
CA ILE A 14 17.42 10.00 1.43
C ILE A 14 18.35 9.45 0.34
N ASP A 15 19.64 9.72 0.46
CA ASP A 15 20.65 9.18 -0.46
C ASP A 15 20.56 7.65 -0.58
N ARG A 16 20.57 7.15 -1.83
CA ARG A 16 20.42 5.72 -2.11
C ARG A 16 21.42 4.83 -1.35
N SER A 17 22.68 5.26 -1.25
CA SER A 17 23.72 4.50 -0.54
C SER A 17 23.40 4.38 0.96
N GLN A 18 22.89 5.44 1.57
CA GLN A 18 22.46 5.46 2.98
C GLN A 18 21.20 4.61 3.16
N ALA A 19 20.22 4.73 2.26
CA ALA A 19 18.99 3.95 2.27
C ALA A 19 19.25 2.43 2.17
N VAL A 20 20.17 2.01 1.29
CA VAL A 20 20.59 0.60 1.16
C VAL A 20 21.25 0.12 2.44
N GLY A 21 22.23 0.88 2.97
CA GLY A 21 22.95 0.52 4.19
C GLY A 21 22.02 0.38 5.39
N PHE A 22 21.11 1.34 5.57
CA PHE A 22 20.12 1.33 6.63
C PHE A 22 19.15 0.15 6.50
N THR A 23 18.60 -0.08 5.31
CA THR A 23 17.66 -1.18 5.05
C THR A 23 18.33 -2.54 5.33
N ALA A 24 19.56 -2.74 4.89
CA ALA A 24 20.31 -3.96 5.14
C ALA A 24 20.58 -4.18 6.65
N ALA A 25 21.01 -3.13 7.35
CA ALA A 25 21.23 -3.19 8.80
C ALA A 25 19.95 -3.47 9.57
N ALA A 26 18.84 -2.83 9.20
CA ALA A 26 17.53 -3.05 9.81
C ALA A 26 17.05 -4.49 9.61
N ILE A 27 17.09 -5.01 8.37
CA ILE A 27 16.71 -6.40 8.09
C ILE A 27 17.56 -7.38 8.91
N PHE A 28 18.87 -7.17 8.99
CA PHE A 28 19.75 -8.01 9.77
C PHE A 28 19.40 -7.97 11.26
N LEU A 29 19.31 -6.77 11.85
CA LEU A 29 19.05 -6.59 13.28
C LEU A 29 17.67 -7.08 13.70
N PHE A 30 16.63 -6.85 12.89
CA PHE A 30 15.28 -7.34 13.18
C PHE A 30 15.08 -8.81 12.80
N GLY A 31 15.89 -9.37 11.91
CA GLY A 31 15.92 -10.80 11.59
C GLY A 31 16.61 -11.66 12.65
N LEU A 32 17.49 -11.09 13.47
CA LEU A 32 18.14 -11.83 14.56
C LEU A 32 17.13 -12.33 15.61
N PRO A 33 16.24 -11.49 16.18
CA PRO A 33 15.18 -11.94 17.08
C PRO A 33 14.33 -13.07 16.50
N SER A 34 13.96 -13.01 15.21
CA SER A 34 13.11 -14.04 14.61
C SER A 34 13.80 -15.39 14.45
N ALA A 35 15.14 -15.41 14.32
CA ALA A 35 15.92 -16.63 14.17
C ALA A 35 16.34 -17.28 15.50
N VAL A 36 16.41 -16.50 16.60
CA VAL A 36 16.99 -16.98 17.87
C VAL A 36 16.01 -17.01 19.04
N LEU A 37 14.92 -16.23 18.99
CA LEU A 37 13.91 -16.22 20.04
C LEU A 37 12.81 -17.24 19.75
N TRP A 38 12.23 -17.77 20.83
CA TRP A 38 11.06 -18.65 20.78
C TRP A 38 11.29 -19.89 19.89
N ILE A 39 12.35 -20.63 20.17
CA ILE A 39 12.64 -21.92 19.52
C ILE A 39 11.79 -23.00 20.20
N MET A 40 10.98 -23.73 19.42
CA MET A 40 10.20 -24.88 19.89
C MET A 40 10.75 -26.17 19.28
N VAL A 41 10.41 -27.31 19.89
CA VAL A 41 10.73 -28.64 19.36
C VAL A 41 9.41 -29.32 19.04
N ASP A 42 9.27 -29.81 17.82
CA ASP A 42 8.10 -30.59 17.42
C ASP A 42 8.14 -31.96 18.13
N ASP A 43 7.11 -32.26 18.91
CA ASP A 43 7.02 -33.52 19.68
C ASP A 43 6.95 -34.76 18.79
N SER A 44 6.53 -34.62 17.52
CA SER A 44 6.37 -35.73 16.58
C SER A 44 7.65 -36.06 15.80
N THR A 45 8.44 -35.04 15.47
CA THR A 45 9.66 -35.18 14.66
C THR A 45 10.95 -34.99 15.45
N GLY A 46 10.87 -34.38 16.64
CA GLY A 46 12.01 -34.01 17.47
C GLY A 46 12.86 -32.87 16.89
N VAL A 47 12.39 -32.20 15.84
CA VAL A 47 13.13 -31.13 15.16
C VAL A 47 12.86 -29.80 15.85
N ALA A 48 13.93 -29.08 16.18
CA ALA A 48 13.84 -27.71 16.69
C ALA A 48 13.57 -26.73 15.54
N PHE A 49 12.62 -25.82 15.73
CA PHE A 49 12.25 -24.82 14.75
C PHE A 49 11.96 -23.45 15.40
N PRO A 50 12.18 -22.34 14.67
CA PRO A 50 11.92 -20.99 15.17
C PRO A 50 10.43 -20.65 15.12
N GLN A 51 9.71 -20.84 16.23
CA GLN A 51 8.26 -20.57 16.31
C GLN A 51 7.94 -19.11 15.99
N PHE A 52 8.80 -18.16 16.37
CA PHE A 52 8.59 -16.75 16.05
C PHE A 52 8.54 -16.52 14.54
N LEU A 53 9.40 -17.18 13.77
CA LEU A 53 9.45 -17.05 12.32
C LEU A 53 8.20 -17.65 11.66
N GLU A 54 7.72 -18.80 12.15
CA GLU A 54 6.46 -19.40 11.69
C GLU A 54 5.26 -18.47 11.92
N VAL A 55 5.15 -17.89 13.12
CA VAL A 55 4.09 -16.92 13.43
C VAL A 55 4.21 -15.68 12.55
N GLN A 56 5.44 -15.19 12.32
CA GLN A 56 5.70 -14.04 11.46
C GLN A 56 5.24 -14.31 10.02
N ASP A 57 5.68 -15.42 9.41
CA ASP A 57 5.30 -15.80 8.05
C ASP A 57 3.78 -15.95 7.91
N HIS A 58 3.16 -16.64 8.87
CA HIS A 58 1.72 -16.84 8.92
C HIS A 58 0.94 -15.51 8.97
N ILE A 59 1.33 -14.58 9.85
CA ILE A 59 0.64 -13.29 10.02
C ILE A 59 0.82 -12.40 8.79
N TRP A 60 2.03 -12.35 8.21
CA TRP A 60 2.27 -11.56 6.99
C TRP A 60 1.61 -12.18 5.77
N GLY A 61 1.35 -13.49 5.75
CA GLY A 61 0.51 -14.15 4.76
C GLY A 61 -0.87 -13.51 4.64
N TYR A 62 -1.50 -13.12 5.75
CA TYR A 62 -2.75 -12.35 5.70
C TYR A 62 -2.54 -10.97 5.10
N GLY A 63 -1.40 -10.34 5.36
CA GLY A 63 -1.07 -9.03 4.79
C GLY A 63 -1.05 -9.09 3.27
N LEU A 64 -0.51 -10.16 2.71
CA LEU A 64 -0.57 -10.41 1.26
C LEU A 64 -2.01 -10.55 0.76
N MET A 65 -2.86 -11.30 1.47
CA MET A 65 -4.27 -11.45 1.10
C MET A 65 -5.05 -10.12 1.15
N PHE A 66 -4.88 -9.32 2.21
CA PHE A 66 -5.49 -8.01 2.33
C PHE A 66 -4.95 -7.03 1.29
N SER A 67 -3.68 -7.12 0.91
CA SER A 67 -3.13 -6.31 -0.18
C SER A 67 -3.84 -6.60 -1.51
N GLY A 68 -4.09 -7.87 -1.82
CA GLY A 68 -4.92 -8.28 -2.96
C GLY A 68 -6.34 -7.70 -2.90
N LEU A 69 -6.97 -7.72 -1.71
CA LEU A 69 -8.29 -7.12 -1.51
C LEU A 69 -8.28 -5.60 -1.75
N PHE A 70 -7.25 -4.87 -1.29
CA PHE A 70 -7.13 -3.43 -1.53
C PHE A 70 -6.95 -3.10 -3.03
N ILE A 71 -6.21 -3.93 -3.77
CA ILE A 71 -6.09 -3.78 -5.22
C ILE A 71 -7.43 -4.03 -5.91
N ALA A 72 -8.12 -5.13 -5.57
CA ALA A 72 -9.46 -5.42 -6.08
C ALA A 72 -10.46 -4.29 -5.76
N TYR A 73 -10.45 -3.78 -4.53
CA TYR A 73 -11.27 -2.65 -4.11
C TYR A 73 -10.96 -1.39 -4.94
N SER A 74 -9.68 -1.12 -5.22
CA SER A 74 -9.29 0.01 -6.05
C SER A 74 -9.81 -0.12 -7.48
N ILE A 75 -9.78 -1.33 -8.05
CA ILE A 75 -10.35 -1.65 -9.37
C ILE A 75 -11.86 -1.42 -9.37
N TRP A 76 -12.59 -1.91 -8.36
CA TRP A 76 -14.04 -1.70 -8.25
C TRP A 76 -14.41 -0.24 -8.08
N LYS A 77 -13.65 0.49 -7.24
CA LYS A 77 -13.85 1.92 -7.02
C LYS A 77 -13.59 2.72 -8.30
N TYR A 78 -12.57 2.36 -9.07
CA TYR A 78 -12.32 2.97 -10.37
C TYR A 78 -13.45 2.71 -11.36
N GLY A 79 -13.91 1.45 -11.48
CA GLY A 79 -15.03 1.11 -12.35
C GLY A 79 -16.31 1.86 -11.99
N TRP A 80 -16.58 2.05 -10.70
CA TRP A 80 -17.69 2.88 -10.23
C TRP A 80 -17.51 4.36 -10.59
N SER A 81 -16.32 4.92 -10.40
CA SER A 81 -15.99 6.30 -10.76
C SER A 81 -16.23 6.55 -12.26
N ARG A 82 -15.70 5.67 -13.12
CA ARG A 82 -15.88 5.74 -14.58
C ARG A 82 -17.34 5.67 -15.01
N TYR A 83 -18.12 4.77 -14.40
CA TYR A 83 -19.56 4.71 -14.65
C TYR A 83 -20.28 6.00 -14.26
N LYS A 84 -19.93 6.61 -13.13
CA LYS A 84 -20.51 7.89 -12.70
C LYS A 84 -20.18 9.03 -13.68
N SER A 85 -18.97 9.08 -14.21
CA SER A 85 -18.60 10.06 -15.24
C SER A 85 -19.37 9.83 -16.53
N TRP A 86 -19.46 8.58 -16.99
CA TRP A 86 -20.26 8.22 -18.17
C TRP A 86 -21.74 8.58 -18.03
N GLN A 87 -22.34 8.36 -16.86
CA GLN A 87 -23.72 8.78 -16.58
C GLN A 87 -23.92 10.29 -16.73
N GLN A 88 -22.98 11.09 -16.24
CA GLN A 88 -23.02 12.55 -16.33
C GLN A 88 -22.89 13.03 -17.78
N GLU A 89 -22.02 12.40 -18.57
CA GLU A 89 -21.81 12.73 -19.98
C GLU A 89 -23.02 12.39 -20.86
N ASN A 90 -23.78 11.34 -20.50
CA ASN A 90 -24.93 10.85 -21.25
C ASN A 90 -26.29 11.30 -20.69
N ASP A 91 -26.30 12.16 -19.67
CA ASP A 91 -27.51 12.67 -19.00
C ASP A 91 -28.42 11.54 -18.47
N VAL A 92 -27.80 10.46 -17.97
CA VAL A 92 -28.48 9.29 -17.40
C VAL A 92 -28.49 9.41 -15.87
N GLU A 93 -29.66 9.67 -15.30
CA GLU A 93 -29.79 9.83 -13.84
C GLU A 93 -29.93 8.50 -13.09
N ASP A 94 -30.60 7.52 -13.70
CA ASP A 94 -30.89 6.24 -13.07
C ASP A 94 -29.76 5.22 -13.23
N PHE A 95 -29.61 4.37 -12.21
CA PHE A 95 -28.68 3.25 -12.27
C PHE A 95 -29.23 2.14 -13.16
N ASP A 96 -28.44 1.73 -14.15
CA ASP A 96 -28.67 0.54 -14.95
C ASP A 96 -27.47 -0.42 -14.83
N MET A 97 -27.78 -1.71 -14.59
CA MET A 97 -26.76 -2.74 -14.39
C MET A 97 -26.06 -3.12 -15.69
N GLY A 98 -26.75 -3.08 -16.83
CA GLY A 98 -26.16 -3.32 -18.15
C GLY A 98 -25.12 -2.25 -18.46
N ASP A 99 -25.50 -0.98 -18.28
CA ASP A 99 -24.63 0.16 -18.51
C ASP A 99 -23.41 0.14 -17.57
N TYR A 100 -23.59 -0.25 -16.31
CA TYR A 100 -22.46 -0.42 -15.38
C TYR A 100 -21.51 -1.54 -15.81
N MET A 101 -22.05 -2.67 -16.29
CA MET A 101 -21.27 -3.80 -16.78
C MET A 101 -20.48 -3.49 -18.06
N GLU A 102 -20.96 -2.55 -18.87
CA GLU A 102 -20.34 -2.16 -20.13
C GLU A 102 -19.38 -0.98 -20.02
N ASN A 103 -19.67 -0.01 -19.15
CA ASN A 103 -18.92 1.25 -19.07
C ASN A 103 -18.15 1.41 -17.75
N GLY A 104 -18.48 0.64 -16.71
CA GLY A 104 -17.80 0.69 -15.41
C GLY A 104 -16.87 -0.50 -15.20
N VAL A 105 -17.44 -1.70 -15.20
CA VAL A 105 -16.73 -2.94 -14.84
C VAL A 105 -15.51 -3.20 -15.75
N SER A 106 -15.66 -2.97 -17.06
CA SER A 106 -14.61 -3.14 -18.07
C SER A 106 -13.58 -2.01 -18.11
N ALA A 107 -13.89 -0.84 -17.55
CA ALA A 107 -13.07 0.37 -17.73
C ALA A 107 -11.63 0.18 -17.24
N PHE A 108 -11.42 -0.45 -16.08
CA PHE A 108 -10.06 -0.71 -15.59
C PHE A 108 -9.25 -1.59 -16.55
N ARG A 109 -9.90 -2.62 -17.10
CA ARG A 109 -9.25 -3.52 -18.05
C ARG A 109 -8.88 -2.77 -19.33
N ASP A 110 -9.81 -1.98 -19.86
CA ASP A 110 -9.60 -1.31 -21.14
C ASP A 110 -8.61 -0.15 -21.03
N ASP A 111 -8.60 0.58 -19.91
CA ASP A 111 -7.73 1.74 -19.70
C ASP A 111 -6.31 1.36 -19.24
N PHE A 112 -6.17 0.37 -18.36
CA PHE A 112 -4.88 0.06 -17.71
C PHE A 112 -4.30 -1.30 -18.06
N VAL A 113 -5.13 -2.27 -18.42
CA VAL A 113 -4.65 -3.63 -18.70
C VAL A 113 -4.39 -3.82 -20.18
N ASN A 114 -5.30 -3.36 -21.04
CA ASN A 114 -5.26 -3.51 -22.48
C ASN A 114 -4.72 -2.23 -23.16
N THR A 115 -3.43 -1.96 -22.96
CA THR A 115 -2.74 -0.80 -23.55
C THR A 115 -2.13 -1.14 -24.92
N GLY A 116 -1.70 -0.10 -25.65
CA GLY A 116 -1.27 -0.20 -27.05
C GLY A 116 -0.06 -1.10 -27.33
N ASP A 117 0.76 -1.39 -26.31
CA ASP A 117 1.98 -2.21 -26.42
C ASP A 117 1.76 -3.70 -26.11
N ASN A 118 0.52 -4.16 -25.95
CA ASN A 118 0.23 -5.52 -25.54
C ASN A 118 0.17 -6.53 -26.69
N ASP A 119 0.93 -7.62 -26.56
CA ASP A 119 0.86 -8.79 -27.45
C ASP A 119 -0.46 -9.58 -27.32
N TRP A 120 -1.13 -9.49 -26.16
CA TRP A 120 -2.35 -10.24 -25.87
C TRP A 120 -3.43 -9.37 -25.21
N TRP A 121 -4.62 -9.40 -25.81
CA TRP A 121 -5.79 -8.66 -25.32
C TRP A 121 -6.61 -9.51 -24.36
N ILE A 122 -6.85 -8.97 -23.17
CA ILE A 122 -7.65 -9.61 -22.15
C ILE A 122 -9.14 -9.30 -22.42
N GLY A 123 -9.99 -10.31 -22.32
CA GLY A 123 -11.43 -10.19 -22.57
C GLY A 123 -12.26 -10.08 -21.28
N ARG A 124 -13.60 -10.00 -21.44
CA ARG A 124 -14.59 -9.85 -20.34
C ARG A 124 -14.62 -10.98 -19.31
N TRP A 125 -13.93 -12.10 -19.56
CA TRP A 125 -13.78 -13.15 -18.56
C TRP A 125 -12.96 -12.67 -17.35
N TRP A 126 -12.02 -11.73 -17.56
CA TRP A 126 -11.24 -11.13 -16.48
C TRP A 126 -12.11 -10.28 -15.56
N ASP A 127 -13.04 -9.52 -16.14
CA ASP A 127 -14.03 -8.72 -15.40
C ASP A 127 -14.84 -9.62 -14.45
N ALA A 128 -15.33 -10.77 -14.95
CA ALA A 128 -16.05 -11.74 -14.15
C ALA A 128 -15.19 -12.33 -13.01
N ILE A 129 -13.91 -12.58 -13.26
CA ILE A 129 -12.98 -12.99 -12.21
C ILE A 129 -12.83 -11.88 -11.16
N MET A 130 -12.63 -10.63 -11.56
CA MET A 130 -12.38 -9.56 -10.62
C MET A 130 -13.60 -9.16 -9.79
N TYR A 131 -14.79 -9.19 -10.37
CA TYR A 131 -16.03 -8.74 -9.70
C TYR A 131 -16.85 -9.86 -9.07
N ILE A 132 -16.61 -11.12 -9.45
CA ILE A 132 -17.33 -12.28 -8.90
C ILE A 132 -16.36 -13.31 -8.34
N GLY A 133 -15.41 -13.79 -9.16
CA GLY A 133 -14.48 -14.84 -8.78
C GLY A 133 -13.66 -14.47 -7.53
N PHE A 134 -13.02 -13.32 -7.53
CA PHE A 134 -12.17 -12.84 -6.45
C PHE A 134 -12.96 -12.63 -5.15
N PRO A 135 -14.08 -11.87 -5.11
CA PRO A 135 -14.87 -11.74 -3.89
C PRO A 135 -15.33 -13.09 -3.32
N VAL A 136 -15.77 -14.01 -4.17
CA VAL A 136 -16.23 -15.34 -3.73
C VAL A 136 -15.06 -16.15 -3.17
N MET A 137 -13.95 -16.25 -3.91
CA MET A 137 -12.77 -17.00 -3.45
C MET A 137 -12.20 -16.42 -2.16
N PHE A 138 -12.06 -15.08 -2.09
CA PHE A 138 -11.59 -14.38 -0.90
C PHE A 138 -12.51 -14.64 0.29
N SER A 139 -13.83 -14.56 0.10
CA SER A 139 -14.81 -14.79 1.15
C SER A 139 -14.78 -16.24 1.63
N VAL A 140 -14.77 -17.21 0.71
CA VAL A 140 -14.70 -18.63 1.06
C VAL A 140 -13.43 -18.92 1.84
N LEU A 141 -12.28 -18.44 1.37
CA LEU A 141 -10.98 -18.67 2.02
C LEU A 141 -10.93 -18.00 3.40
N MET A 142 -11.31 -16.72 3.50
CA MET A 142 -11.28 -16.00 4.78
C MET A 142 -12.27 -16.58 5.79
N LEU A 143 -13.52 -16.81 5.37
CA LEU A 143 -14.54 -17.31 6.29
C LEU A 143 -14.24 -18.75 6.72
N SER A 144 -13.81 -19.63 5.81
CA SER A 144 -13.46 -21.00 6.17
C SER A 144 -12.27 -21.04 7.13
N TYR A 145 -11.25 -20.22 6.86
CA TYR A 145 -10.06 -20.13 7.71
C TYR A 145 -10.39 -19.63 9.12
N PHE A 146 -11.06 -18.48 9.24
CA PHE A 146 -11.37 -17.93 10.56
C PHE A 146 -12.40 -18.78 11.32
N ALA A 147 -13.31 -19.46 10.61
CA ALA A 147 -14.20 -20.44 11.23
C ALA A 147 -13.43 -21.64 11.77
N ASP A 148 -12.52 -22.21 10.98
CA ASP A 148 -11.66 -23.32 11.40
C ASP A 148 -10.81 -22.94 12.63
N LEU A 149 -10.18 -21.76 12.58
CA LEU A 149 -9.40 -21.22 13.69
C LEU A 149 -10.23 -21.12 14.97
N LEU A 150 -11.45 -20.56 14.90
CA LEU A 150 -12.27 -20.35 16.09
C LEU A 150 -12.88 -21.63 16.66
N LEU A 151 -13.08 -22.64 15.82
CA LEU A 151 -13.78 -23.87 16.21
C LEU A 151 -12.82 -25.01 16.61
N ASN A 152 -11.64 -25.07 15.98
CA ASN A 152 -10.74 -26.22 16.09
C ASN A 152 -9.41 -25.91 16.81
N VAL A 153 -9.03 -24.63 16.98
CA VAL A 153 -7.84 -24.29 17.78
C VAL A 153 -8.20 -24.28 19.26
N ASP A 154 -7.43 -25.01 20.06
CA ASP A 154 -7.54 -25.01 21.52
C ASP A 154 -7.14 -23.64 22.09
N ASP A 155 -8.02 -23.03 22.88
CA ASP A 155 -7.79 -21.72 23.52
C ASP A 155 -7.27 -20.63 22.55
N PRO A 156 -8.06 -20.26 21.52
CA PRO A 156 -7.61 -19.35 20.46
C PRO A 156 -7.43 -17.90 20.94
N TRP A 157 -7.98 -17.58 22.12
CA TRP A 157 -7.93 -16.24 22.72
C TRP A 157 -6.71 -16.03 23.62
N ASN A 158 -5.89 -17.05 23.82
CA ASN A 158 -4.66 -16.92 24.58
C ASN A 158 -3.54 -16.30 23.72
N PRO A 159 -2.94 -15.18 24.14
CA PRO A 159 -1.90 -14.50 23.35
C PRO A 159 -0.60 -15.30 23.22
N THR A 160 -0.38 -16.34 24.04
CA THR A 160 0.77 -17.23 23.92
C THR A 160 0.53 -18.39 22.96
N ASN A 161 -0.70 -18.58 22.47
CA ASN A 161 -1.01 -19.59 21.48
C ASN A 161 -0.57 -19.11 20.09
N PRO A 162 0.42 -19.75 19.44
CA PRO A 162 0.92 -19.32 18.14
C PRO A 162 -0.10 -19.48 17.00
N HIS A 163 -1.13 -20.30 17.19
CA HIS A 163 -2.21 -20.54 16.22
C HIS A 163 -3.51 -19.81 16.59
N GLY A 164 -3.52 -19.06 17.69
CA GLY A 164 -4.69 -18.34 18.17
C GLY A 164 -4.98 -17.07 17.39
N ILE A 165 -6.20 -16.54 17.52
CA ILE A 165 -6.58 -15.25 16.92
C ILE A 165 -5.92 -14.07 17.62
N SER A 166 -5.63 -14.21 18.92
CA SER A 166 -5.12 -13.10 19.73
C SER A 166 -3.72 -12.66 19.31
N ILE A 167 -2.85 -13.59 18.93
CA ILE A 167 -1.51 -13.24 18.44
C ILE A 167 -1.59 -12.49 17.10
N ILE A 168 -2.51 -12.89 16.22
CA ILE A 168 -2.76 -12.20 14.94
C ILE A 168 -3.22 -10.76 15.22
N LEU A 169 -4.22 -10.58 16.09
CA LEU A 169 -4.74 -9.26 16.45
C LEU A 169 -3.69 -8.37 17.11
N LEU A 170 -2.79 -8.93 17.92
CA LEU A 170 -1.70 -8.17 18.55
C LEU A 170 -0.70 -7.64 17.50
N PHE A 171 -0.24 -8.49 16.57
CA PHE A 171 0.69 -8.06 15.52
C PHE A 171 0.05 -7.00 14.61
N TRP A 172 -1.18 -7.24 14.18
CA TRP A 172 -1.92 -6.27 13.36
C TRP A 172 -2.25 -4.99 14.13
N GLY A 173 -2.53 -5.08 15.43
CA GLY A 173 -2.72 -3.93 16.31
C GLY A 173 -1.45 -3.07 16.42
N VAL A 174 -0.30 -3.70 16.67
CA VAL A 174 1.01 -3.00 16.68
C VAL A 174 1.31 -2.38 15.32
N THR A 175 1.02 -3.10 14.24
CA THR A 175 1.21 -2.61 12.87
C THR A 175 0.32 -1.39 12.60
N ALA A 176 -0.97 -1.46 12.93
CA ALA A 176 -1.92 -0.36 12.77
C ALA A 176 -1.51 0.87 13.59
N ILE A 177 -1.09 0.69 14.86
CA ILE A 177 -0.58 1.77 15.71
C ILE A 177 0.67 2.40 15.10
N THR A 178 1.58 1.58 14.54
CA THR A 178 2.79 2.06 13.87
C THR A 178 2.43 2.90 12.64
N PHE A 179 1.55 2.41 11.76
CA PHE A 179 1.10 3.19 10.60
C PHE A 179 0.36 4.47 11.01
N PHE A 180 -0.52 4.40 12.01
CA PHE A 180 -1.24 5.57 12.51
C PHE A 180 -0.29 6.63 13.08
N SER A 181 0.70 6.22 13.88
CA SER A 181 1.69 7.13 14.45
C SER A 181 2.66 7.72 13.42
N LEU A 182 2.99 6.95 12.37
CA LEU A 182 3.87 7.38 11.28
C LEU A 182 3.14 8.09 10.14
N ASN A 183 1.80 8.10 10.12
CA ASN A 183 1.00 8.65 9.02
C ASN A 183 1.39 10.10 8.69
N LYS A 184 1.54 10.94 9.72
CA LYS A 184 1.94 12.35 9.56
C LYS A 184 3.36 12.48 8.96
N TYR A 185 4.24 11.53 9.22
CA TYR A 185 5.68 11.63 8.95
C TYR A 185 6.16 10.91 7.69
N VAL A 186 5.43 9.87 7.27
CA VAL A 186 5.85 8.94 6.21
C VAL A 186 4.87 8.96 5.04
N LEU A 187 3.57 9.06 5.32
CA LEU A 187 2.51 8.94 4.31
C LEU A 187 2.07 10.30 3.77
N VAL A 188 1.84 11.28 4.65
CA VAL A 188 1.29 12.59 4.26
C VAL A 188 2.38 13.59 3.95
N ASN A 189 3.45 13.60 4.75
CA ASN A 189 4.53 14.57 4.62
C ASN A 189 5.88 13.86 4.44
N ARG A 190 6.83 14.56 3.82
CA ARG A 190 8.26 14.25 3.86
C ARG A 190 8.95 15.09 4.94
N MET A 191 9.98 14.53 5.57
CA MET A 191 10.84 15.28 6.48
C MET A 191 11.95 15.95 5.67
N VAL A 192 12.06 17.27 5.73
CA VAL A 192 13.15 18.02 5.11
C VAL A 192 14.06 18.57 6.21
N PRO A 193 15.38 18.29 6.18
CA PRO A 193 16.30 18.80 7.18
C PRO A 193 16.38 20.33 7.16
N THR A 194 16.31 20.98 8.33
CA THR A 194 16.48 22.44 8.47
C THR A 194 17.94 22.85 8.64
N THR A 195 18.80 21.88 8.88
CA THR A 195 20.23 22.02 9.20
C THR A 195 21.03 21.03 8.35
N ASP A 196 22.33 21.25 8.11
CA ASP A 196 23.24 20.35 7.39
C ASP A 196 23.50 18.99 8.09
N SER A 197 22.62 18.55 8.99
CA SER A 197 22.72 17.28 9.70
C SER A 197 22.32 16.12 8.77
N PRO A 198 23.13 15.06 8.64
CA PRO A 198 22.81 13.93 7.77
C PRO A 198 21.72 13.03 8.36
N TRP A 199 21.04 12.27 7.50
CA TRP A 199 20.14 11.18 7.94
C TRP A 199 20.94 10.09 8.71
N PRO A 200 20.40 9.51 9.80
CA PRO A 200 19.11 9.78 10.46
C PRO A 200 19.20 10.82 11.59
N PHE A 201 20.33 11.53 11.74
CA PHE A 201 20.58 12.39 12.90
C PHE A 201 19.63 13.58 12.97
N TYR A 202 19.28 14.21 11.85
CA TYR A 202 18.31 15.31 11.84
C TYR A 202 16.93 14.88 12.35
N VAL A 203 16.54 13.62 12.16
CA VAL A 203 15.28 13.07 12.69
C VAL A 203 15.37 12.90 14.20
N LEU A 204 16.51 12.41 14.69
CA LEU A 204 16.75 12.21 16.12
C LEU A 204 16.85 13.53 16.88
N SER A 205 17.44 14.55 16.27
CA SER A 205 17.55 15.90 16.85
C SER A 205 16.29 16.75 16.66
N ARG A 206 15.34 16.31 15.84
CA ARG A 206 14.13 17.05 15.44
C ARG A 206 14.42 18.35 14.68
N ASP A 207 15.51 18.37 13.94
CA ASP A 207 15.90 19.48 13.06
C ASP A 207 15.35 19.25 11.65
N PHE A 208 14.03 19.15 11.52
CA PHE A 208 13.34 18.98 10.23
C PHE A 208 12.01 19.73 10.19
N GLU A 209 11.61 20.11 8.98
CA GLU A 209 10.27 20.61 8.67
C GLU A 209 9.50 19.56 7.88
N LEU A 210 8.17 19.59 7.99
CA LEU A 210 7.28 18.69 7.26
C LEU A 210 6.70 19.40 6.05
N GLU A 211 6.96 18.83 4.88
CA GLU A 211 6.38 19.28 3.62
C GLU A 211 5.42 18.22 3.07
N PRO A 212 4.26 18.58 2.49
CA PRO A 212 3.37 17.63 1.84
C PRO A 212 4.12 16.83 0.78
N ARG A 213 3.91 15.51 0.79
CA ARG A 213 4.55 14.62 -0.17
C ARG A 213 3.77 14.68 -1.49
N PRO A 214 4.37 15.15 -2.59
CA PRO A 214 3.75 14.99 -3.89
C PRO A 214 3.74 13.50 -4.28
N LEU A 215 2.60 13.05 -4.79
CA LEU A 215 2.44 11.71 -5.30
C LEU A 215 2.35 11.77 -6.81
N PHE A 216 3.48 11.47 -7.46
CA PHE A 216 3.58 11.40 -8.91
C PHE A 216 3.02 10.08 -9.42
N ARG A 217 2.19 10.14 -10.45
CA ARG A 217 1.63 8.98 -11.13
C ARG A 217 2.25 8.82 -12.52
N ASN A 218 2.83 7.66 -12.77
CA ASN A 218 3.31 7.29 -14.11
C ASN A 218 2.10 6.82 -14.93
N VAL A 219 1.60 7.70 -15.80
CA VAL A 219 0.58 7.37 -16.80
C VAL A 219 1.30 6.93 -18.08
N PRO A 220 1.05 5.71 -18.60
CA PRO A 220 1.68 5.25 -19.83
C PRO A 220 1.43 6.20 -21.01
N GLU A 221 2.42 6.37 -21.88
CA GLU A 221 2.27 7.19 -23.09
C GLU A 221 1.12 6.64 -23.95
N GLY A 222 0.12 7.49 -24.23
CA GLY A 222 -1.06 7.12 -25.02
C GLY A 222 -2.21 6.49 -24.24
N ALA A 223 -2.10 6.30 -22.92
CA ALA A 223 -3.23 5.90 -22.07
C ALA A 223 -4.05 7.12 -21.65
N ASP A 224 -5.36 7.12 -21.95
CA ASP A 224 -6.30 8.13 -21.47
C ASP A 224 -6.81 7.76 -20.06
N ALA A 225 -5.93 7.92 -19.07
CA ALA A 225 -6.20 7.61 -17.68
C ALA A 225 -6.38 8.91 -16.84
N PRO A 226 -7.61 9.38 -16.62
CA PRO A 226 -7.88 10.58 -15.83
C PRO A 226 -7.53 10.35 -14.36
N ILE A 227 -6.42 10.94 -13.91
CA ILE A 227 -5.90 10.79 -12.53
C ILE A 227 -6.87 11.39 -11.51
N ASP A 228 -7.57 12.45 -11.88
CA ASP A 228 -8.62 13.10 -11.10
C ASP A 228 -9.76 12.14 -10.73
N MET A 229 -10.03 11.14 -11.57
CA MET A 229 -11.06 10.13 -11.31
C MET A 229 -10.59 8.99 -10.39
N LEU A 230 -9.31 8.96 -10.01
CA LEU A 230 -8.77 7.99 -9.07
C LEU A 230 -9.04 8.38 -7.61
N PRO A 231 -9.01 7.42 -6.67
CA PRO A 231 -9.08 7.73 -5.25
C PRO A 231 -7.98 8.72 -4.83
N GLY A 232 -8.37 9.91 -4.37
CA GLY A 232 -7.44 10.97 -4.00
C GLY A 232 -7.04 11.90 -5.15
N GLY A 233 -7.67 11.80 -6.32
CA GLY A 233 -7.40 12.70 -7.47
C GLY A 233 -7.78 14.17 -7.24
N ASP A 234 -8.62 14.45 -6.23
CA ASP A 234 -8.94 15.83 -5.79
C ASP A 234 -7.79 16.49 -4.99
N ASP A 235 -6.78 15.72 -4.57
CA ASP A 235 -5.65 16.23 -3.80
C ASP A 235 -4.69 16.99 -4.73
N PRO A 236 -4.40 18.28 -4.47
CA PRO A 236 -3.51 19.08 -5.32
C PRO A 236 -2.06 18.58 -5.35
N PHE A 237 -1.67 17.68 -4.45
CA PHE A 237 -0.36 17.04 -4.42
C PHE A 237 -0.34 15.68 -5.13
N VAL A 238 -1.47 15.20 -5.69
CA VAL A 238 -1.53 14.02 -6.56
C VAL A 238 -1.48 14.49 -8.01
N VAL A 239 -0.34 14.30 -8.67
CA VAL A 239 -0.08 14.85 -10.01
C VAL A 239 0.47 13.80 -10.97
N GLN A 240 0.33 14.02 -12.28
CA GLN A 240 0.99 13.19 -13.30
C GLN A 240 2.52 13.40 -13.23
N SER A 241 3.31 12.36 -13.50
CA SER A 241 4.76 12.54 -13.66
C SER A 241 5.02 13.59 -14.74
N GLY A 242 5.89 14.57 -14.45
CA GLY A 242 6.16 15.72 -15.31
C GLY A 242 5.28 16.97 -15.07
N ALA A 243 4.22 16.89 -14.26
CA ALA A 243 3.37 18.05 -13.96
C ALA A 243 3.95 18.94 -12.82
N GLU A 244 3.64 20.23 -12.86
CA GLU A 244 4.08 21.19 -11.84
C GLU A 244 3.26 21.05 -10.54
N LEU A 245 3.95 21.17 -9.41
CA LEU A 245 3.34 21.21 -8.08
C LEU A 245 2.85 22.63 -7.76
N PRO A 246 1.91 22.78 -6.81
CA PRO A 246 1.56 24.09 -6.27
C PRO A 246 2.80 24.85 -5.78
N ASP A 247 2.87 26.17 -5.99
CA ASP A 247 4.03 26.99 -5.60
C ASP A 247 4.30 27.03 -4.08
N SER A 248 3.30 26.66 -3.29
CA SER A 248 3.34 26.76 -1.83
C SER A 248 2.45 25.72 -1.17
N PHE A 249 2.80 25.36 0.06
CA PHE A 249 2.01 24.52 0.93
C PHE A 249 1.74 25.21 2.28
N VAL A 250 0.76 24.69 3.02
CA VAL A 250 0.48 25.14 4.40
C VAL A 250 1.23 24.20 5.34
N ASP A 251 2.11 24.76 6.16
CA ASP A 251 2.89 24.00 7.13
C ASP A 251 2.05 23.58 8.36
N GLU A 252 2.69 22.86 9.29
CA GLU A 252 2.02 22.42 10.52
C GLU A 252 1.63 23.55 11.50
N HIS A 253 2.11 24.77 11.25
CA HIS A 253 1.80 25.98 12.01
C HIS A 253 0.71 26.83 11.33
N GLY A 254 0.19 26.38 10.18
CA GLY A 254 -0.80 27.12 9.40
C GLY A 254 -0.21 28.26 8.56
N GLU A 255 1.11 28.31 8.42
CA GLU A 255 1.81 29.31 7.61
C GLU A 255 1.99 28.80 6.17
N THR A 256 1.76 29.68 5.20
CA THR A 256 2.00 29.38 3.79
C THR A 256 3.50 29.48 3.51
N ARG A 257 4.15 28.35 3.23
CA ARG A 257 5.58 28.26 2.89
C ARG A 257 5.75 27.84 1.44
N ARG A 258 6.85 28.29 0.82
CA ARG A 258 7.28 27.77 -0.48
C ARG A 258 7.99 26.45 -0.27
N HIS A 259 7.89 25.55 -1.25
CA HIS A 259 8.67 24.32 -1.26
C HIS A 259 10.17 24.63 -1.08
N SER A 260 10.80 24.02 -0.09
CA SER A 260 12.24 24.12 0.07
C SER A 260 12.93 23.48 -1.14
N MET A 261 14.02 24.10 -1.60
CA MET A 261 14.72 23.80 -2.86
C MET A 261 15.47 22.45 -2.84
N ALA A 262 14.76 21.34 -2.68
CA ALA A 262 15.09 20.07 -3.30
C ALA A 262 14.17 19.92 -4.52
N THR A 263 14.57 20.64 -5.57
CA THR A 263 14.06 20.64 -6.94
C THR A 263 13.21 19.44 -7.31
N VAL A 264 11.93 19.71 -7.63
CA VAL A 264 11.19 19.17 -8.77
C VAL A 264 11.73 17.82 -9.27
N GLU A 265 11.36 16.73 -8.62
CA GLU A 265 11.66 15.37 -9.10
C GLU A 265 10.77 14.94 -10.29
N ALA A 266 10.05 15.89 -10.90
CA ALA A 266 9.26 15.64 -12.10
C ALA A 266 10.11 15.29 -13.33
N GLU A 267 11.44 15.41 -13.28
CA GLU A 267 12.35 15.00 -14.36
C GLU A 267 12.91 13.56 -14.22
N LEU A 268 12.72 12.86 -13.08
CA LEU A 268 13.43 11.59 -12.81
C LEU A 268 12.55 10.41 -12.34
N ALA A 269 11.22 10.54 -12.33
CA ALA A 269 10.29 9.45 -11.99
C ALA A 269 9.55 8.85 -13.20
#